data_AF-A0A958J5V0-F1
#
_entry.id   AF-A0A958J5V0-F1
#
_cell.length_a   1.000
_cell.length_b   1.000
_cell.length_c   1.000
_cell.angle_alpha   90.00
_cell.angle_beta   90.00
_cell.angle_gamma   90.00
#
_symmetry.space_group_name_H-M   'P 1'
#
loop_
_entity.id
_entity.type
_entity.pdbx_description
1 polymer ?
#
loop_
_entity_poly.entity_id
_entity_poly.type
_entity_poly.pdbx_seq_one_letter_code
_entity_poly.pdbx_strand_id
1 'polypeptide(L)'
;TYCPEYGGPFIEKPRFFFSKASYEQFSKYDGFYFVDPHCIRGRMGGKEFLLAINPDTRVYLWQEIGRIEFLLKENHNFISGINLCELPDRELIDMRPYYHMRVLLDGILKDPDAYTSVMLRGIR
;
A
#
# COMPACT_ATOMS: atom_id res chain seq x y z
N THR A 1 -35.85 9.89 13.43
CA THR A 1 -35.13 8.61 13.31
C THR A 1 -33.66 8.86 13.51
N TYR A 2 -33.13 8.46 14.65
CA TYR A 2 -31.69 8.39 14.90
C TYR A 2 -31.07 7.39 13.92
N CYS A 3 -30.15 7.83 13.05
CA CYS A 3 -29.08 7.01 12.51
C CYS A 3 -27.80 7.67 13.05
N PRO A 4 -27.15 7.06 14.04
CA PRO A 4 -26.19 7.75 14.89
C PRO A 4 -24.92 8.05 14.08
N GLU A 5 -24.28 9.17 14.39
CA GLU A 5 -23.02 9.66 13.80
C GLU A 5 -23.01 10.20 12.35
N TYR A 6 -23.76 11.27 12.11
CA TYR A 6 -23.17 12.40 11.36
C TYR A 6 -22.00 12.96 12.20
N GLY A 7 -20.75 12.78 11.78
CA GLY A 7 -19.63 13.33 12.56
C GLY A 7 -18.19 13.08 12.12
N GLY A 8 -17.92 12.65 10.88
CA GLY A 8 -16.55 12.55 10.37
C GLY A 8 -16.43 13.28 9.03
N PRO A 9 -15.27 13.89 8.69
CA PRO A 9 -15.05 14.35 7.32
C PRO A 9 -15.36 13.20 6.36
N PHE A 10 -16.02 13.47 5.23
CA PHE A 10 -16.25 12.50 4.15
C PHE A 10 -14.89 12.09 3.57
N ILE A 11 -14.17 11.22 4.27
CA ILE A 11 -12.96 10.59 3.76
C ILE A 11 -13.48 9.51 2.82
N GLU A 12 -13.41 9.79 1.53
CA GLU A 12 -13.78 8.82 0.49
C GLU A 12 -13.01 7.53 0.72
N LYS A 13 -13.72 6.39 0.79
CA LYS A 13 -13.09 5.09 1.01
C LYS A 13 -12.10 4.83 -0.15
N PRO A 14 -10.84 4.46 0.12
CA PRO A 14 -9.89 4.13 -0.93
C PRO A 14 -10.42 3.01 -1.83
N ARG A 15 -10.25 3.17 -3.14
CA ARG A 15 -10.75 2.23 -4.14
C ARG A 15 -9.76 1.07 -4.33
N PHE A 16 -10.27 -0.11 -4.67
CA PHE A 16 -9.44 -1.20 -5.20
C PHE A 16 -9.61 -1.27 -6.70
N PHE A 17 -8.50 -1.13 -7.42
CA PHE A 17 -8.45 -1.23 -8.87
C PHE A 17 -7.91 -2.60 -9.27
N PHE A 18 -8.51 -3.20 -10.29
CA PHE A 18 -8.14 -4.53 -10.79
C PHE A 18 -7.05 -4.48 -11.86
N SER A 19 -6.62 -3.30 -12.28
CA SER A 19 -5.55 -3.13 -13.26
C SER A 19 -4.81 -1.81 -13.08
N LYS A 20 -3.55 -1.79 -13.51
CA LYS A 20 -2.74 -0.57 -13.60
C LYS A 20 -3.44 0.50 -14.45
N ALA A 21 -4.01 0.12 -15.59
CA ALA A 21 -4.69 1.05 -16.49
C ALA A 21 -5.87 1.75 -15.81
N SER A 22 -6.68 1.03 -15.03
CA SER A 22 -7.78 1.62 -14.27
C SER A 22 -7.27 2.53 -13.14
N TYR A 23 -6.24 2.09 -12.42
CA TYR A 23 -5.60 2.89 -11.38
C TYR A 23 -5.04 4.23 -11.90
N GLU A 24 -4.47 4.23 -13.11
CA GLU A 24 -3.95 5.41 -13.79
C GLU A 24 -5.06 6.31 -14.34
N GLN A 25 -6.11 5.72 -14.94
CA GLN A 25 -7.28 6.45 -15.44
C GLN A 25 -7.96 7.27 -14.33
N PHE A 26 -8.01 6.71 -13.12
CA PHE A 26 -8.63 7.32 -11.95
C PHE A 26 -7.59 7.91 -10.99
N SER A 27 -6.53 8.51 -11.53
CA SER A 27 -5.40 9.12 -10.77
C SER A 27 -5.80 10.19 -9.75
N LYS A 28 -7.00 10.77 -9.88
CA LYS A 28 -7.55 11.76 -8.95
C LYS A 28 -8.05 11.18 -7.63
N TYR A 29 -8.23 9.86 -7.55
CA TYR A 29 -8.79 9.18 -6.40
C TYR A 29 -7.74 8.34 -5.67
N ASP A 30 -7.86 8.30 -4.35
CA ASP A 30 -7.09 7.37 -3.53
C ASP A 30 -7.52 5.92 -3.80
N GLY A 31 -6.56 5.01 -3.72
CA GLY A 31 -6.83 3.60 -3.91
C GLY A 31 -5.58 2.78 -4.09
N PHE A 32 -5.78 1.49 -4.36
CA PHE A 32 -4.73 0.50 -4.41
C PHE A 32 -4.96 -0.46 -5.58
N TYR A 33 -3.88 -1.05 -6.06
CA TYR A 33 -3.94 -2.21 -6.93
C TYR A 33 -2.75 -3.11 -6.65
N PHE A 34 -2.95 -4.40 -6.89
CA PHE A 34 -1.87 -5.37 -6.83
C PHE A 34 -1.16 -5.42 -8.19
N VAL A 35 0.15 -5.24 -8.16
CA VAL A 35 1.01 -5.46 -9.33
C VAL A 35 1.16 -6.96 -9.58
N ASP A 36 1.34 -7.70 -8.49
CA ASP A 36 1.37 -9.17 -8.42
C ASP A 36 1.01 -9.60 -6.98
N PRO A 37 0.91 -10.91 -6.66
CA PRO A 37 0.53 -11.38 -5.32
C PRO A 37 1.42 -10.91 -4.16
N HIS A 38 2.64 -10.44 -4.44
CA HIS A 38 3.62 -10.00 -3.45
C HIS A 38 3.88 -8.50 -3.49
N CYS A 39 3.23 -7.76 -4.40
CA CYS A 39 3.48 -6.35 -4.62
C CYS A 39 2.18 -5.57 -4.79
N ILE A 40 2.00 -4.54 -3.96
CA ILE A 40 0.86 -3.62 -4.00
C ILE A 40 1.36 -2.19 -4.21
N ARG A 41 0.65 -1.45 -5.06
CA ARG A 41 0.80 0.00 -5.21
C ARG A 41 -0.44 0.71 -4.67
N GLY A 42 -0.22 1.91 -4.15
CA GLY A 42 -1.29 2.69 -3.53
C GLY A 42 -1.10 4.19 -3.66
N ARG A 43 -2.21 4.90 -3.69
CA ARG A 43 -2.29 6.34 -3.62
C ARG A 43 -3.14 6.74 -2.43
N MET A 44 -2.59 7.58 -1.58
CA MET A 44 -3.25 8.10 -0.38
C MET A 44 -2.86 9.56 -0.19
N GLY A 45 -3.85 10.46 -0.10
CA GLY A 45 -3.59 11.89 0.12
C GLY A 45 -2.72 12.51 -0.96
N GLY A 46 -2.87 12.07 -2.22
CA GLY A 46 -2.11 12.58 -3.37
C GLY A 46 -0.65 12.08 -3.46
N LYS A 47 -0.24 11.16 -2.59
CA LYS A 47 1.09 10.54 -2.61
C LYS A 47 1.02 9.12 -3.14
N GLU A 48 2.04 8.70 -3.87
CA GLU A 48 2.17 7.34 -4.41
C GLU A 48 3.09 6.49 -3.53
N PHE A 49 2.73 5.23 -3.35
CA PHE A 49 3.43 4.29 -2.50
C PHE A 49 3.56 2.92 -3.17
N LEU A 50 4.60 2.19 -2.79
CA LEU A 50 4.80 0.78 -3.14
C LEU A 50 5.09 -0.01 -1.87
N LEU A 51 4.53 -1.21 -1.79
CA LEU A 51 4.90 -2.21 -0.79
C LEU A 51 5.08 -3.55 -1.49
N ALA A 52 6.25 -4.16 -1.35
CA ALA A 52 6.55 -5.49 -1.85
C ALA A 52 7.12 -6.37 -0.72
N ILE A 53 6.84 -7.68 -0.79
CA ILE A 53 7.52 -8.69 0.04
C ILE A 53 8.45 -9.53 -0.83
N ASN A 54 9.65 -9.80 -0.33
CA ASN A 54 10.45 -10.93 -0.82
C ASN A 54 9.95 -12.24 -0.15
N PRO A 55 9.41 -13.21 -0.89
CA PRO A 55 8.82 -14.41 -0.32
C PRO A 55 9.84 -15.32 0.39
N ASP A 56 11.10 -15.29 -0.04
CA ASP A 56 12.16 -16.13 0.52
C ASP A 56 12.69 -15.57 1.84
N THR A 57 12.90 -14.25 1.90
CA THR A 57 13.50 -13.60 3.07
C THR A 57 12.49 -13.01 4.04
N ARG A 58 11.21 -12.92 3.65
CA ARG A 58 10.13 -12.25 4.40
C ARG A 58 10.43 -10.78 4.74
N VAL A 59 11.29 -10.15 3.94
CA VAL A 59 11.61 -8.73 4.05
C VAL A 59 10.67 -7.92 3.17
N TYR A 60 10.18 -6.82 3.74
CA TYR A 60 9.30 -5.86 3.10
C TYR A 60 10.09 -4.68 2.58
N LEU A 61 9.89 -4.36 1.31
CA LEU A 61 10.30 -3.11 0.69
C LEU A 61 9.10 -2.16 0.68
N TRP A 62 9.19 -1.05 1.39
CA TRP A 62 8.20 0.02 1.36
C TRP A 62 8.81 1.29 0.78
N GLN A 63 8.05 1.99 -0.07
CA GLN A 63 8.47 3.24 -0.66
C GLN A 63 7.34 4.27 -0.61
N GLU A 64 7.68 5.52 -0.24
CA GLU A 64 6.98 6.71 -0.72
C GLU A 64 7.70 7.14 -2.00
N ILE A 65 7.02 7.00 -3.14
CA ILE A 65 7.64 7.03 -4.47
C ILE A 65 8.37 8.36 -4.69
N GLY A 66 9.66 8.26 -5.02
CA GLY A 66 10.52 9.42 -5.27
C GLY A 66 11.02 10.15 -4.04
N ARG A 67 10.70 9.66 -2.82
CA ARG A 67 11.07 10.33 -1.58
C ARG A 67 11.89 9.45 -0.64
N ILE A 68 11.37 8.29 -0.26
CA ILE A 68 12.05 7.41 0.69
C ILE A 68 11.76 5.95 0.41
N GLU A 69 12.73 5.11 0.72
CA GLU A 69 12.64 3.66 0.66
C GLU A 69 13.07 3.06 1.99
N PHE A 70 12.31 2.10 2.51
CA PHE A 70 12.64 1.34 3.71
C PHE A 70 12.59 -0.17 3.46
N LEU A 71 13.54 -0.87 4.07
CA LEU A 71 13.49 -2.30 4.28
C LEU A 71 13.03 -2.59 5.71
N LEU A 72 11.99 -3.38 5.85
CA LEU A 72 11.41 -3.76 7.13
C LEU A 72 11.28 -5.28 7.23
N LYS A 73 11.46 -5.83 8.44
CA LYS A 73 11.14 -7.22 8.73
C LYS A 73 9.63 -7.43 8.81
N GLU A 74 9.20 -8.69 8.76
CA GLU A 74 7.80 -9.09 8.95
C GLU A 74 7.18 -8.55 10.25
N ASN A 75 7.98 -8.43 11.32
CA ASN A 75 7.57 -7.88 12.61
C ASN A 75 7.65 -6.34 12.69
N HIS A 76 7.74 -5.65 11.55
CA HIS A 76 7.84 -4.19 11.40
C HIS A 76 9.17 -3.58 11.86
N ASN A 77 10.14 -4.38 12.31
CA ASN A 77 11.45 -3.85 12.68
C ASN A 77 12.15 -3.29 11.44
N PHE A 78 12.59 -2.04 11.55
CA PHE A 78 13.40 -1.37 10.54
C PHE A 78 14.74 -2.09 10.35
N ILE A 79 15.15 -2.28 9.09
CA ILE A 79 16.45 -2.84 8.71
C ILE A 79 17.34 -1.71 8.20
N SER A 80 16.89 -1.01 7.16
CA SER A 80 17.63 0.03 6.49
C SER A 80 16.70 0.95 5.71
N GLY A 81 17.20 2.13 5.34
CA GLY A 81 16.46 3.10 4.58
C GLY A 81 17.34 3.96 3.69
N ILE A 82 16.79 4.42 2.58
CA ILE A 82 17.44 5.28 1.60
C ILE A 82 16.54 6.48 1.34
N ASN A 83 17.13 7.68 1.44
CA ASN A 83 16.48 8.91 1.01
C ASN A 83 16.67 9.05 -0.50
N LEU A 84 15.57 9.14 -1.24
CA LEU A 84 15.57 9.32 -2.70
C LEU A 84 15.54 10.80 -3.09
N CYS A 85 15.29 11.68 -2.13
CA CYS A 85 15.42 13.12 -2.24
C CYS A 85 16.06 13.69 -0.96
N GLU A 86 16.41 14.98 -0.98
CA GLU A 86 16.79 15.67 0.25
C GLU A 86 15.59 15.76 1.18
N LEU A 87 15.79 15.34 2.43
CA LEU A 87 14.79 15.43 3.49
C LEU A 87 15.27 16.42 4.54
N PRO A 88 14.38 17.22 5.14
CA PRO A 88 14.71 18.06 6.29
C PRO A 88 15.31 17.25 7.43
N ASP A 89 16.21 17.88 8.20
CA ASP A 89 16.79 17.24 9.37
C ASP A 89 15.69 16.85 10.37
N ARG A 90 15.80 15.61 10.90
CA ARG A 90 14.84 15.01 11.85
C ARG A 90 13.39 14.99 11.37
N GLU A 91 13.16 14.92 10.06
CA GLU A 91 11.82 14.77 9.53
C GLU A 91 11.15 13.48 10.05
N LEU A 92 9.91 13.61 10.52
CA LEU A 92 9.09 12.46 10.92
C LEU A 92 8.44 11.84 9.69
N ILE A 93 8.71 10.56 9.46
CA ILE A 93 8.10 9.79 8.37
C ILE A 93 6.77 9.19 8.86
N ASP A 94 5.70 9.53 8.15
CA ASP A 94 4.39 8.96 8.41
C ASP A 94 4.31 7.52 7.88
N MET A 95 4.25 6.56 8.80
CA MET A 95 4.18 5.12 8.48
C MET A 95 2.75 4.59 8.33
N ARG A 96 1.71 5.41 8.47
CA ARG A 96 0.31 4.95 8.26
C ARG A 96 0.09 4.33 6.87
N PRO A 97 0.60 4.90 5.76
CA PRO A 97 0.54 4.28 4.43
C PRO A 97 1.12 2.87 4.40
N TYR A 98 2.27 2.66 5.04
CA TYR A 98 2.89 1.34 5.16
C TYR A 98 1.95 0.36 5.85
N TYR A 99 1.41 0.70 7.03
CA TYR A 99 0.54 -0.22 7.78
C TYR A 99 -0.77 -0.52 7.05
N HIS A 100 -1.37 0.45 6.36
CA HIS A 100 -2.54 0.19 5.51
C HIS A 100 -2.22 -0.82 4.40
N MET A 101 -1.16 -0.59 3.64
CA MET A 101 -0.75 -1.49 2.56
C MET A 101 -0.34 -2.87 3.09
N ARG A 102 0.28 -2.91 4.28
CA ARG A 102 0.72 -4.14 4.95
C ARG A 102 -0.46 -5.05 5.26
N VAL A 103 -1.54 -4.51 5.83
CA VAL A 103 -2.77 -5.25 6.14
C VAL A 103 -3.39 -5.83 4.87
N LEU A 104 -3.44 -5.04 3.80
CA LEU A 104 -4.02 -5.46 2.52
C LEU A 104 -3.19 -6.57 1.86
N LEU A 105 -1.87 -6.39 1.81
CA LEU A 105 -0.96 -7.37 1.23
C LEU A 105 -0.96 -8.68 2.04
N ASP A 106 -0.90 -8.61 3.38
CA ASP A 106 -1.00 -9.80 4.22
C ASP A 106 -2.32 -10.54 4.10
N GLY A 107 -3.43 -9.81 3.92
CA GLY A 107 -4.73 -10.41 3.71
C GLY A 107 -4.74 -11.34 2.50
N ILE A 108 -4.11 -10.91 1.40
CA ILE A 108 -3.97 -11.73 0.18
C ILE A 108 -2.98 -12.88 0.38
N LEU A 109 -1.86 -12.64 1.07
CA LEU A 109 -0.84 -13.68 1.28
C LEU A 109 -1.31 -14.81 2.21
N LYS A 110 -2.17 -14.51 3.19
CA LYS A 110 -2.68 -15.49 4.17
C LYS A 110 -3.79 -16.38 3.59
N ASP A 111 -4.50 -15.91 2.57
CA ASP A 111 -5.55 -16.67 1.89
C ASP A 111 -5.30 -16.67 0.37
N PRO A 112 -4.36 -17.51 -0.10
CA PRO A 112 -3.99 -17.58 -1.52
C PRO A 112 -5.10 -18.15 -2.41
N ASP A 113 -6.12 -18.79 -1.81
CA ASP A 113 -7.26 -19.40 -2.48
C ASP A 113 -8.52 -18.51 -2.43
N ALA A 114 -8.49 -17.40 -1.67
CA ALA A 114 -9.51 -16.38 -1.73
C ALA A 114 -9.69 -15.89 -3.18
N TYR A 115 -10.95 -15.66 -3.57
CA TYR A 115 -11.34 -15.24 -4.91
C TYR A 115 -10.52 -14.04 -5.45
N THR A 116 -10.15 -13.11 -4.58
CA THR A 116 -9.30 -11.95 -4.91
C THR A 116 -7.88 -12.36 -5.33
N SER A 117 -7.28 -13.35 -4.67
CA SER A 117 -5.97 -13.91 -4.97
C SER A 117 -5.99 -14.69 -6.29
N VAL A 118 -7.09 -15.39 -6.59
CA VAL A 118 -7.32 -16.12 -7.85
C VAL A 118 -7.45 -15.16 -9.04
N MET A 119 -8.20 -14.07 -8.90
CA MET A 119 -8.36 -13.04 -9.95
C MET A 119 -7.04 -12.35 -10.29
N LEU A 120 -6.17 -12.13 -9.30
CA LEU A 120 -4.85 -11.50 -9.49
C LEU A 120 -3.81 -12.44 -10.12
N ARG A 121 -3.97 -13.78 -9.95
CA ARG A 121 -3.11 -14.79 -10.60
C ARG A 121 -3.56 -15.14 -12.03
N GLY A 122 -4.78 -14.78 -12.42
CA GLY A 122 -5.39 -15.09 -13.72
C GLY A 122 -5.06 -14.09 -14.84
N ILE A 123 -4.45 -12.95 -14.52
CA ILE A 123 -3.98 -11.98 -15.50
C ILE A 123 -2.56 -12.40 -15.93
N ARG A 124 -2.48 -13.31 -16.90
CA ARG A 124 -1.25 -13.61 -17.66
C ARG A 124 -1.31 -12.94 -19.01
#